data_AF-A0A2T1GJV8-F1
#
_entry.id   AF-A0A2T1GJV8-F1
#
_cell.length_a   1.000
_cell.length_b   1.000
_cell.length_c   1.000
_cell.angle_alpha   90.00
_cell.angle_beta   90.00
_cell.angle_gamma   90.00
#
_symmetry.space_group_name_H-M   'P 1'
#
loop_
_entity.id
_entity.type
_entity.pdbx_description
1 polymer ?
#
loop_
_entity_poly.entity_id
_entity_poly.type
_entity_poly.pdbx_seq_one_letter_code
_entity_poly.pdbx_strand_id
1 'polypeptide(L)'
;MYRVAGVSRREELLCADVVTWLSEYRVYVVNSEIRSVDWYAGDREVAIDLNVVRAAIATLHAAGESYAGYAIDFGVLATGKTALVEMNDGFALGAYSIDSKNYTDLIWARWAELLTQSIVDN
;
A
#
# COMPACT_ATOMS: atom_id res chain seq x y z
N MET A 1 3.80 -25.73 -13.65
CA MET A 1 5.12 -25.08 -13.63
C MET A 1 4.92 -23.65 -14.10
N TYR A 2 5.06 -22.66 -13.21
CA TYR A 2 4.97 -21.25 -13.59
C TYR A 2 6.24 -20.86 -14.36
N ARG A 3 6.11 -20.19 -15.50
CA ARG A 3 7.24 -19.77 -16.33
C ARG A 3 7.17 -18.26 -16.54
N VAL A 4 8.17 -17.55 -16.03
CA VAL A 4 8.36 -16.14 -16.36
C VAL A 4 9.10 -16.08 -17.69
N ALA A 5 8.56 -15.32 -18.64
CA ALA A 5 9.13 -15.11 -19.98
C ALA A 5 9.09 -13.62 -20.32
N GLY A 6 9.99 -13.15 -21.19
CA GLY A 6 10.03 -11.75 -21.60
C GLY A 6 10.84 -10.81 -20.68
N VAL A 7 11.43 -11.33 -19.60
CA VAL A 7 12.35 -10.57 -18.72
C VAL A 7 13.77 -11.14 -18.80
N SER A 8 14.74 -10.32 -18.44
CA SER A 8 16.15 -10.73 -18.35
C SER A 8 16.30 -11.90 -17.37
N ARG A 9 17.17 -12.84 -17.67
CA ARG A 9 17.55 -13.90 -16.71
C ARG A 9 18.33 -13.38 -15.49
N ARG A 10 18.72 -12.10 -15.51
CA ARG A 10 19.38 -11.40 -14.40
C ARG A 10 18.43 -10.55 -13.57
N GLU A 11 17.15 -10.48 -13.95
CA GLU A 11 16.16 -9.74 -13.19
C GLU A 11 15.99 -10.39 -11.83
N GLU A 12 16.03 -9.58 -10.76
CA GLU A 12 15.77 -10.09 -9.42
C GLU A 12 14.28 -10.39 -9.27
N LEU A 13 13.97 -11.58 -8.75
CA LEU A 13 12.61 -12.01 -8.52
C LEU A 13 12.37 -12.14 -7.02
N LEU A 14 11.45 -11.33 -6.51
CA LEU A 14 10.95 -11.45 -5.15
C LEU A 14 9.82 -12.48 -5.14
N CYS A 15 9.94 -13.48 -4.27
CA CYS A 15 8.95 -14.53 -4.11
C CYS A 15 8.31 -14.43 -2.72
N ALA A 16 6.99 -14.59 -2.67
CA ALA A 16 6.23 -14.71 -1.43
C ALA A 16 5.54 -16.08 -1.36
N ASP A 17 5.23 -16.53 -0.15
CA ASP A 17 4.45 -17.74 0.06
C ASP A 17 3.04 -17.57 -0.53
N VAL A 18 2.51 -18.65 -1.11
CA VAL A 18 1.11 -18.67 -1.55
C VAL A 18 0.23 -18.78 -0.31
N VAL A 19 -0.67 -17.81 -0.15
CA VAL A 19 -1.59 -17.74 0.99
C VAL A 19 -3.05 -17.69 0.52
N THR A 20 -3.97 -17.95 1.45
CA THR A 20 -5.41 -17.78 1.23
C THR A 20 -5.89 -16.55 1.97
N TRP A 21 -6.42 -15.59 1.23
CA TRP A 21 -7.02 -14.37 1.75
C TRP A 21 -8.51 -14.57 2.00
N LEU A 22 -8.97 -14.17 3.19
CA LEU A 22 -10.38 -14.11 3.55
C LEU A 22 -10.99 -12.77 3.11
N SER A 23 -10.23 -11.69 3.21
CA SER A 23 -10.65 -10.33 2.86
C SER A 23 -9.45 -9.45 2.60
N GLU A 24 -9.56 -8.48 1.71
CA GLU A 24 -8.49 -7.57 1.29
C GLU A 24 -8.98 -6.12 1.25
N TYR A 25 -8.11 -5.21 1.70
CA TYR A 25 -8.38 -3.80 1.89
C TYR A 25 -7.22 -2.95 1.36
N ARG A 26 -7.57 -1.78 0.84
CA ARG A 26 -6.64 -0.71 0.51
C ARG A 26 -6.64 0.34 1.59
N VAL A 27 -5.47 0.66 2.13
CA VAL A 27 -5.30 1.74 3.10
C VAL A 27 -4.62 2.91 2.40
N TYR A 28 -5.33 4.04 2.31
CA TYR A 28 -4.81 5.27 1.73
C TYR A 28 -4.11 6.08 2.81
N VAL A 29 -2.86 6.46 2.59
CA VAL A 29 -2.02 7.12 3.58
C VAL A 29 -1.48 8.44 3.03
N VAL A 30 -1.55 9.49 3.85
CA VAL A 30 -0.97 10.80 3.55
C VAL A 30 -0.19 11.30 4.76
N ASN A 31 1.09 11.59 4.57
CA ASN A 31 2.00 12.00 5.64
C ASN A 31 1.97 11.04 6.85
N SER A 32 2.02 9.74 6.59
CA SER A 32 1.92 8.67 7.60
C SER A 32 0.59 8.64 8.39
N GLU A 33 -0.45 9.33 7.91
CA GLU A 33 -1.81 9.27 8.47
C GLU A 33 -2.75 8.50 7.54
N ILE A 34 -3.53 7.59 8.11
CA ILE A 34 -4.58 6.87 7.37
C ILE A 34 -5.71 7.86 7.02
N ARG A 35 -6.04 7.94 5.72
CA ARG A 35 -7.15 8.75 5.19
C ARG A 35 -8.40 7.92 4.92
N SER A 36 -8.25 6.71 4.41
CA SER A 36 -9.35 5.77 4.19
C SER A 36 -8.87 4.34 4.27
N VAL A 37 -9.80 3.43 4.61
CA VAL A 37 -9.58 1.99 4.65
C VAL A 37 -10.73 1.35 3.88
N ASP A 38 -10.43 0.89 2.68
CA ASP A 38 -11.45 0.50 1.72
C ASP A 38 -11.35 -0.98 1.41
N TRP A 39 -12.43 -1.71 1.67
CA TRP A 39 -12.56 -3.11 1.26
C TRP A 39 -12.63 -3.22 -0.28
N TYR A 40 -11.93 -4.19 -0.87
CA TYR A 40 -12.02 -4.43 -2.32
C TYR A 40 -12.22 -5.89 -2.74
N ALA A 41 -11.92 -6.88 -1.90
CA ALA A 41 -12.12 -8.29 -2.23
C ALA A 41 -12.37 -9.17 -0.99
N GLY A 42 -13.06 -10.31 -1.19
CA GLY A 42 -13.31 -11.32 -0.15
C GLY A 42 -14.56 -11.08 0.69
N ASP A 43 -14.53 -11.44 1.97
CA ASP A 43 -15.63 -11.27 2.91
C ASP A 43 -15.54 -9.91 3.64
N ARG A 44 -16.51 -9.03 3.38
CA ARG A 44 -16.54 -7.68 3.95
C ARG A 44 -16.73 -7.66 5.48
N GLU A 45 -17.26 -8.74 6.06
CA GLU A 45 -17.44 -8.87 7.51
C GLU A 45 -16.12 -9.23 8.22
N VAL A 46 -15.09 -9.65 7.47
CA VAL A 46 -13.75 -9.95 7.99
C VAL A 46 -12.84 -8.74 7.85
N ALA A 47 -12.70 -7.96 8.93
CA ALA A 47 -11.89 -6.75 8.95
C ALA A 47 -10.41 -7.00 9.28
N ILE A 48 -9.53 -6.17 8.70
CA ILE A 48 -8.11 -6.09 9.08
C ILE A 48 -7.93 -5.47 10.47
N ASP A 49 -6.84 -5.83 11.16
CA ASP A 49 -6.41 -5.22 12.41
C ASP A 49 -5.65 -3.91 12.13
N LEU A 50 -6.29 -2.77 12.43
CA LEU A 50 -5.70 -1.46 12.23
C LEU A 50 -4.48 -1.19 13.10
N ASN A 51 -4.25 -1.93 14.20
CA ASN A 51 -3.02 -1.78 14.97
C ASN A 51 -1.82 -2.31 14.18
N VAL A 52 -1.98 -3.40 13.43
CA VAL A 52 -0.95 -3.94 12.53
C VAL A 52 -0.65 -2.94 11.42
N VAL A 53 -1.69 -2.35 10.82
CA VAL A 53 -1.55 -1.32 9.77
C VAL A 53 -0.79 -0.09 10.30
N ARG A 54 -1.19 0.44 11.46
CA ARG A 54 -0.52 1.61 12.06
C ARG A 54 0.94 1.31 12.42
N ALA A 55 1.22 0.10 12.92
CA ALA A 55 2.59 -0.32 13.22
C ALA A 55 3.46 -0.38 11.95
N ALA A 56 2.91 -0.88 10.84
CA ALA A 56 3.62 -0.90 9.55
C ALA A 56 3.91 0.52 9.04
N ILE A 57 2.92 1.42 9.07
CA ILE A 57 3.08 2.83 8.67
C ILE A 57 4.12 3.53 9.56
N ALA A 58 4.06 3.32 10.88
CA ALA A 58 5.05 3.87 11.81
C ALA A 58 6.46 3.33 11.55
N THR A 59 6.58 2.06 11.16
CA THR A 59 7.86 1.45 10.80
C THR A 59 8.45 2.07 9.53
N LEU A 60 7.64 2.23 8.48
CA LEU A 60 8.04 2.92 7.24
C LEU A 60 8.47 4.37 7.52
N HIS A 61 7.71 5.08 8.35
CA HIS A 61 8.03 6.45 8.73
C HIS A 61 9.37 6.54 9.47
N ALA A 62 9.57 5.69 10.48
CA ALA A 62 10.81 5.66 11.27
C ALA A 62 12.03 5.27 10.43
N ALA A 63 11.85 4.44 9.39
CA ALA A 63 12.89 4.08 8.44
C ALA A 63 13.20 5.18 7.41
N GLY A 64 12.36 6.21 7.29
CA GLY A 64 12.47 7.23 6.23
C GLY A 64 12.04 6.71 4.85
N GLU A 65 11.27 5.62 4.79
CA GLU A 65 10.82 4.96 3.56
C GLU A 65 9.35 5.25 3.24
N SER A 66 8.62 5.92 4.14
CA SER A 66 7.24 6.34 3.88
C SER A 66 7.19 7.50 2.89
N TYR A 67 6.46 7.34 1.79
CA TYR A 67 6.11 8.46 0.91
C TYR A 67 5.09 9.41 1.57
N ALA A 68 5.00 10.62 1.03
CA ALA A 68 4.02 11.62 1.47
C ALA A 68 2.58 11.24 1.09
N GLY A 69 2.38 10.45 0.03
CA GLY A 69 1.08 9.92 -0.40
C GLY A 69 1.22 8.56 -1.09
N TYR A 70 0.53 7.55 -0.59
CA TYR A 70 0.61 6.16 -1.08
C TYR A 70 -0.59 5.32 -0.65
N ALA A 71 -0.73 4.14 -1.25
CA ALA A 71 -1.60 3.08 -0.71
C ALA A 71 -0.76 1.92 -0.16
N ILE A 72 -1.24 1.33 0.92
CA ILE A 72 -0.69 0.11 1.49
C ILE A 72 -1.83 -0.88 1.70
N ASP A 73 -1.77 -2.00 0.99
CA ASP A 73 -2.86 -2.96 0.91
C ASP A 73 -2.62 -4.08 1.94
N PHE A 74 -3.66 -4.43 2.68
CA PHE A 74 -3.64 -5.45 3.73
C PHE A 74 -4.77 -6.44 3.53
N GLY A 75 -4.52 -7.69 3.87
CA GLY A 75 -5.53 -8.74 3.87
C GLY A 75 -5.56 -9.52 5.16
N VAL A 76 -6.64 -10.28 5.36
CA VAL A 76 -6.77 -11.24 6.45
C VAL A 76 -6.52 -12.64 5.90
N LEU A 77 -5.52 -13.32 6.42
CA LEU A 77 -5.20 -14.71 6.07
C LEU A 77 -6.28 -15.66 6.58
N ALA A 78 -6.37 -16.87 6.01
CA ALA A 78 -7.22 -17.94 6.52
C ALA A 78 -6.99 -18.30 8.01
N THR A 79 -5.83 -17.94 8.56
CA THR A 79 -5.52 -18.07 10.00
C THR A 79 -6.14 -16.97 10.86
N GLY A 80 -6.85 -16.00 10.27
CA GLY A 80 -7.38 -14.80 10.93
C GLY A 80 -6.36 -13.69 11.18
N LYS A 81 -5.11 -13.82 10.69
CA LYS A 81 -4.06 -12.82 10.89
C LYS A 81 -4.10 -11.77 9.78
N THR A 82 -3.93 -10.50 10.15
CA THR A 82 -3.70 -9.41 9.17
C THR A 82 -2.27 -9.49 8.64
N ALA A 83 -2.11 -9.41 7.32
CA ALA A 83 -0.82 -9.42 6.65
C ALA A 83 -0.76 -8.39 5.51
N LEU A 84 0.44 -7.88 5.26
CA LEU A 84 0.71 -6.94 4.17
C LEU A 84 0.59 -7.68 2.82
N VAL A 85 -0.11 -7.08 1.87
CA VAL A 85 -0.22 -7.56 0.49
C VAL A 85 0.81 -6.85 -0.38
N GLU A 86 0.70 -5.53 -0.48
CA GLU A 86 1.59 -4.68 -1.29
C GLU A 86 1.56 -3.21 -0.81
N MET A 87 2.49 -2.41 -1.32
CA MET A 87 2.49 -0.96 -1.18
C MET A 87 2.73 -0.33 -2.54
N ASN A 88 1.87 0.60 -2.93
CA ASN A 88 1.91 1.23 -4.25
C ASN A 88 2.12 2.74 -4.09
N ASP A 89 2.90 3.31 -5.01
CA ASP A 89 3.08 4.76 -5.13
C ASP A 89 1.73 5.47 -5.32
N GLY A 90 1.61 6.70 -4.82
CA GLY A 90 0.41 7.53 -4.96
C GLY A 90 -0.12 7.67 -6.40
N PHE A 91 0.73 7.58 -7.42
CA PHE A 91 0.34 7.65 -8.83
C PHE A 91 0.03 6.29 -9.47
N ALA A 92 0.26 5.18 -8.77
CA ALA A 92 0.11 3.81 -9.27
C ALA A 92 -1.05 3.06 -8.60
N LEU A 93 -2.16 3.76 -8.34
CA LEU A 93 -3.31 3.21 -7.62
C LEU A 93 -4.64 3.79 -8.11
N GLY A 94 -5.74 3.14 -7.73
CA GLY A 94 -7.11 3.60 -7.98
C GLY A 94 -7.90 3.86 -6.70
N ALA A 95 -8.96 4.66 -6.81
CA ALA A 95 -9.91 4.94 -5.74
C ALA A 95 -10.98 3.85 -5.62
N TYR A 96 -11.27 3.40 -4.39
CA TYR A 96 -12.42 2.55 -4.08
C TYR A 96 -13.54 3.37 -3.43
N SER A 97 -13.59 3.44 -2.10
CA SER A 97 -14.60 4.16 -1.31
C SER A 97 -14.11 5.50 -0.73
N ILE A 98 -12.81 5.80 -0.82
CA ILE A 98 -12.20 7.07 -0.45
C ILE A 98 -12.89 8.24 -1.15
N ASP A 99 -13.16 9.33 -0.40
CA ASP A 99 -13.75 10.52 -0.98
C ASP A 99 -12.77 11.33 -1.84
N SER A 100 -13.32 12.18 -2.70
CA SER A 100 -12.56 12.96 -3.67
C SER A 100 -11.57 13.91 -3.01
N LYS A 101 -11.86 14.44 -1.82
CA LYS A 101 -10.95 15.35 -1.11
C LYS A 101 -9.73 14.57 -0.62
N ASN A 102 -9.94 13.47 0.11
CA ASN A 102 -8.87 12.65 0.63
C ASN A 102 -8.02 12.02 -0.48
N TYR A 103 -8.64 11.62 -1.59
CA TYR A 103 -7.90 11.13 -2.76
C TYR A 103 -7.05 12.24 -3.41
N THR A 104 -7.60 13.45 -3.54
CA THR A 104 -6.85 14.61 -4.08
C THR A 104 -5.67 14.96 -3.18
N ASP A 105 -5.87 14.99 -1.86
CA ASP A 105 -4.82 15.28 -0.89
C ASP A 105 -3.67 14.27 -0.99
N LEU A 106 -3.97 13.00 -1.26
CA LEU A 106 -2.98 11.94 -1.45
C LEU A 106 -2.11 12.16 -2.69
N ILE A 107 -2.74 12.40 -3.83
CA ILE A 107 -2.04 12.66 -5.10
C ILE A 107 -1.19 13.93 -4.97
N TRP A 108 -1.75 14.98 -4.36
CA TRP A 108 -1.07 16.25 -4.17
C TRP A 108 0.15 16.13 -3.25
N ALA A 109 0.02 15.42 -2.12
CA ALA A 109 1.13 15.21 -1.20
C ALA A 109 2.30 14.48 -1.88
N ARG A 110 2.01 13.41 -2.64
CA ARG A 110 3.03 12.69 -3.39
C ARG A 110 3.69 13.55 -4.47
N TRP A 111 2.91 14.34 -5.19
CA TRP A 111 3.43 15.31 -6.17
C TRP A 111 4.39 16.32 -5.54
N ALA A 112 3.99 16.94 -4.43
CA ALA A 112 4.80 17.96 -3.76
C ALA A 112 6.12 17.41 -3.21
N GLU A 113 6.10 16.18 -2.68
CA GLU A 113 7.31 15.47 -2.25
C GLU A 113 8.32 15.28 -3.38
N LEU A 114 7.86 14.80 -4.54
CA LEU A 114 8.72 14.59 -5.72
C LEU A 114 9.32 15.89 -6.23
N LEU A 115 8.54 16.99 -6.27
CA LEU A 115 9.06 18.29 -6.66
C LEU A 115 10.13 18.81 -5.69
N THR A 116 9.94 18.60 -4.39
CA THR A 116 10.89 19.07 -3.38
C THR A 116 12.22 18.30 -3.48
N GLN A 117 12.17 16.99 -3.69
CA GLN A 117 13.36 16.16 -3.88
C GLN A 117 14.15 16.60 -5.14
N SER A 118 13.44 16.91 -6.24
CA SER A 118 14.08 17.36 -7.48
C SER A 118 14.82 18.71 -7.38
N ILE A 119 14.49 19.54 -6.39
CA ILE A 119 15.14 20.84 -6.16
C ILE A 119 16.39 20.68 -5.30
N VAL A 120 16.43 19.68 -4.41
CA VAL A 120 17.59 19.42 -3.53
C VAL A 120 18.74 18.75 -4.28
N ASP A 121 18.43 18.02 -5.35
CA ASP A 121 19.41 17.29 -6.18
C ASP A 121 20.04 18.15 -7.31
N ASN A 122 19.71 19.44 -7.40
CA ASN A 122 20.28 20.43 -8.35
C ASN A 122 21.14 21.49 -7.63
#